data_AF-A0A5E4HSP2-F1
#
_entry.id   AF-A0A5E4HSP2-F1
#
_cell.length_a   1.000
_cell.length_b   1.000
_cell.length_c   1.000
_cell.angle_alpha   90.00
_cell.angle_beta   90.00
_cell.angle_gamma   90.00
#
_symmetry.space_group_name_H-M   'P 1'
#
loop_
_entity.id
_entity.type
_entity.pdbx_description
1 polymer ?
#
loop_
_entity_poly.entity_id
_entity_poly.type
_entity_poly.pdbx_seq_one_letter_code
_entity_poly.pdbx_strand_id
1 'polypeptide(L)'
;MLSPPEFHYNSVTLTLPVINIIGNASVGGKGTAIVSFKKNAIIVQYPNTSRPDWINRTNPVNYTITKKVFVKITSEYYLAWADYARGLGYTKVSTDPANHTVNIELSVVPSILGEYTYLSSTIPFRGLNKSDTTPLDDFNFKIKPTVNAFDWDIRVQSGYKKLIFHVTGNAKNPGNQVDLTIGYQDDGMMYGRPAETWEGNDKLIVQPDGYVYLDLLNTSINLKYDSVTVGSTTSCYPTKIISGDFNSTNFSWADRIVNTSSPYNQQSLYNITQHYFWKITQGGDFSFGTCGPQSPDLGSSTMLVNYTALGALTFLHVTENRADVEIS
;
A
#
# COMPACT_ATOMS: atom_id res chain seq x y z
N MET A 1 -30.39 -21.80 19.58
CA MET A 1 -29.82 -20.47 19.33
C MET A 1 -28.56 -20.66 18.52
N LEU A 2 -28.55 -20.29 17.25
CA LEU A 2 -27.32 -20.16 16.48
C LEU A 2 -26.88 -18.70 16.61
N SER A 3 -25.82 -18.43 17.35
CA SER A 3 -25.16 -17.13 17.24
C SER A 3 -24.60 -17.02 15.82
N PRO A 4 -24.68 -15.85 15.17
CA PRO A 4 -23.96 -15.63 13.94
C PRO A 4 -22.48 -15.97 14.14
N PRO A 5 -21.79 -16.59 13.16
CA PRO A 5 -20.34 -16.58 13.14
C PRO A 5 -19.87 -15.14 13.36
N GLU A 6 -18.96 -14.90 14.29
CA GLU A 6 -18.41 -13.56 14.48
C GLU A 6 -17.29 -13.38 13.44
N PHE A 7 -17.44 -12.41 12.55
CA PHE A 7 -16.44 -12.02 11.55
C PHE A 7 -16.27 -10.51 11.66
N HIS A 8 -15.14 -10.07 12.22
CA HIS A 8 -14.90 -8.64 12.46
C HIS A 8 -13.78 -8.15 11.56
N TYR A 9 -14.08 -7.16 10.74
CA TYR A 9 -13.09 -6.46 9.93
C TYR A 9 -13.15 -4.97 10.28
N ASN A 10 -12.12 -4.47 10.95
CA ASN A 10 -12.03 -3.06 11.31
C ASN A 10 -11.22 -2.26 10.29
N SER A 11 -11.29 -2.66 9.01
CA SER A 11 -10.52 -2.04 7.92
C SER A 11 -9.01 -2.27 7.95
N VAL A 12 -8.43 -2.88 8.99
CA VAL A 12 -6.98 -3.09 9.10
C VAL A 12 -6.68 -4.50 9.59
N THR A 13 -7.49 -4.99 10.52
CA THR A 13 -7.42 -6.32 11.11
C THR A 13 -8.66 -7.13 10.75
N LEU A 14 -8.44 -8.34 10.25
CA LEU A 14 -9.46 -9.38 10.19
C LEU A 14 -9.38 -10.23 11.46
N THR A 15 -10.45 -10.25 12.25
CA THR A 15 -10.59 -11.11 13.43
C THR A 15 -11.55 -12.26 13.16
N LEU A 16 -11.07 -13.48 13.37
CA LEU A 16 -11.81 -14.72 13.20
C LEU A 16 -11.86 -15.49 14.54
N PRO A 17 -12.93 -15.31 15.34
CA PRO A 17 -13.24 -16.21 16.44
C PRO A 17 -13.82 -17.53 15.92
N VAL A 18 -13.10 -18.62 16.17
CA VAL A 18 -13.56 -19.98 15.97
C VAL A 18 -14.18 -20.46 17.28
N ILE A 19 -15.50 -20.59 17.32
CA ILE A 19 -16.20 -21.12 18.49
C ILE A 19 -16.30 -22.64 18.34
N ASN A 20 -15.75 -23.37 19.31
CA ASN A 20 -15.86 -24.82 19.38
C ASN A 20 -16.75 -25.18 20.58
N ILE A 21 -17.95 -25.69 20.28
CA ILE A 21 -18.92 -26.12 21.28
C ILE A 21 -18.78 -27.63 21.43
N ILE A 22 -18.43 -28.08 22.64
CA ILE A 22 -18.28 -29.49 22.96
C ILE A 22 -19.35 -29.83 24.01
N GLY A 23 -20.18 -30.83 23.71
CA GLY A 23 -21.20 -31.31 24.63
C GLY A 23 -21.83 -32.58 24.10
N ASN A 24 -22.00 -33.58 24.94
CA ASN A 24 -22.66 -34.85 24.61
C ASN A 24 -23.95 -35.05 25.43
N ALA A 25 -24.40 -34.02 26.12
CA ALA A 25 -25.58 -34.07 26.96
C ALA A 25 -26.85 -34.13 26.09
N SER A 26 -27.75 -35.05 26.43
CA SER A 26 -29.09 -35.15 25.82
C SER A 26 -30.13 -35.31 26.93
N VAL A 27 -31.30 -34.70 26.75
CA VAL A 27 -32.42 -34.81 27.68
C VAL A 27 -33.62 -35.37 26.94
N GLY A 28 -34.32 -36.33 27.55
CA GLY A 28 -35.54 -36.94 27.01
C GLY A 28 -36.66 -36.91 28.04
N GLY A 29 -37.88 -36.60 27.60
CA GLY A 29 -39.07 -36.52 28.46
C GLY A 29 -39.80 -35.18 28.37
N LYS A 30 -40.85 -34.99 29.18
CA LYS A 30 -41.55 -33.71 29.36
C LYS A 30 -41.10 -33.11 30.70
N GLY A 31 -40.43 -31.97 30.65
CA GLY A 31 -39.89 -31.26 31.83
C GLY A 31 -39.06 -30.05 31.44
N THR A 32 -38.58 -29.29 32.42
CA THR A 32 -37.64 -28.17 32.21
C THR A 32 -36.22 -28.69 32.35
N ALA A 33 -35.37 -28.43 31.36
CA ALA A 33 -33.93 -28.68 31.42
C ALA A 33 -33.19 -27.34 31.47
N ILE A 34 -32.13 -27.28 32.27
CA ILE A 34 -31.24 -26.12 32.33
C ILE A 34 -30.03 -26.43 31.45
N VAL A 35 -29.76 -25.56 30.48
CA VAL A 35 -28.56 -25.61 29.65
C VAL A 35 -27.55 -24.62 30.22
N SER A 36 -26.40 -25.12 30.67
CA SER A 36 -25.31 -24.30 31.18
C SER A 36 -24.11 -24.31 30.24
N PHE A 37 -23.54 -23.13 30.03
CA PHE A 37 -22.35 -22.93 29.22
C PHE A 37 -21.16 -22.62 30.13
N LYS A 38 -20.11 -23.43 30.03
CA LYS A 38 -18.84 -23.13 30.67
C LYS A 38 -17.87 -22.59 29.64
N LYS A 39 -17.52 -21.31 29.76
CA LYS A 39 -16.51 -20.67 28.92
C LYS A 39 -15.13 -21.20 29.33
N ASN A 40 -14.41 -21.80 28.38
CA ASN A 40 -13.03 -22.20 28.56
C ASN A 40 -12.06 -21.09 28.13
N ALA A 41 -10.76 -21.35 28.25
CA ALA A 41 -9.71 -20.41 27.85
C ALA A 41 -9.79 -20.06 26.36
N ILE A 42 -9.52 -18.79 26.04
CA ILE A 42 -9.35 -18.29 24.68
C ILE A 42 -7.93 -18.60 24.23
N ILE A 43 -7.77 -19.26 23.09
CA ILE A 43 -6.46 -19.58 22.52
C ILE A 43 -6.25 -18.69 21.29
N VAL A 44 -5.23 -17.83 21.31
CA VAL A 44 -4.82 -17.11 20.10
C VAL A 44 -4.14 -18.11 19.16
N GLN A 45 -4.73 -18.33 18.00
CA GLN A 45 -4.20 -19.23 16.98
C GLN A 45 -3.22 -18.49 16.05
N TYR A 46 -3.52 -17.23 15.70
CA TYR A 46 -2.66 -16.35 14.90
C TYR A 46 -2.76 -14.88 15.30
N PRO A 47 -1.64 -14.12 15.29
CA PRO A 47 -0.28 -14.65 15.36
C PRO A 47 -0.01 -15.20 16.77
N ASN A 48 0.72 -16.33 16.86
CA ASN A 48 1.13 -16.87 18.15
C ASN A 48 2.43 -17.67 18.03
N THR A 49 3.56 -17.04 18.38
CA THR A 49 4.89 -17.66 18.33
C THR A 49 5.39 -18.18 19.68
N SER A 50 4.53 -18.18 20.70
CA SER A 50 4.91 -18.47 22.09
C SER A 50 5.31 -19.93 22.37
N ARG A 51 5.03 -20.85 21.44
CA ARG A 51 5.36 -22.28 21.57
C ARG A 51 6.40 -22.71 20.52
N PRO A 52 7.30 -23.65 20.85
CA PRO A 52 8.31 -24.14 19.89
C PRO A 52 7.72 -24.70 18.59
N ASP A 53 6.56 -25.36 18.67
CA ASP A 53 5.82 -25.88 17.51
C ASP A 53 5.10 -24.77 16.71
N TRP A 54 4.96 -23.56 17.27
CA TRP A 54 4.21 -22.45 16.68
C TRP A 54 5.09 -21.26 16.28
N ILE A 55 6.42 -21.40 16.28
CA ILE A 55 7.36 -20.32 15.95
C ILE A 55 7.07 -19.65 14.59
N ASN A 56 6.49 -20.39 13.64
CA ASN A 56 6.14 -19.90 12.30
C ASN A 56 4.71 -19.33 12.19
N ARG A 57 3.96 -19.24 13.29
CA ARG A 57 2.62 -18.63 13.30
C ARG A 57 2.70 -17.11 13.49
N THR A 58 3.41 -16.46 12.58
CA THR A 58 3.45 -14.99 12.46
C THR A 58 2.19 -14.49 11.73
N ASN A 59 2.02 -13.18 11.60
CA ASN A 59 0.93 -12.62 10.81
C ASN A 59 1.07 -13.08 9.34
N PRO A 60 0.12 -13.85 8.79
CA PRO A 60 0.24 -14.39 7.44
C PRO A 60 -0.06 -13.35 6.34
N VAL A 61 -0.60 -12.18 6.73
CA VAL A 61 -0.88 -11.08 5.80
C VAL A 61 0.43 -10.39 5.48
N ASN A 62 1.02 -10.75 4.34
CA ASN A 62 2.20 -10.10 3.77
C ASN A 62 1.88 -9.79 2.30
N TYR A 63 1.97 -8.52 1.90
CA TYR A 63 1.67 -8.09 0.53
C TYR A 63 2.50 -8.82 -0.54
N THR A 64 3.75 -9.15 -0.22
CA THR A 64 4.68 -9.85 -1.11
C THR A 64 4.22 -11.27 -1.44
N ILE A 65 3.55 -11.91 -0.49
CA ILE A 65 3.12 -13.31 -0.57
C ILE A 65 1.64 -13.39 -0.94
N THR A 66 0.83 -12.53 -0.34
CA THR A 66 -0.63 -12.58 -0.33
C THR A 66 -1.16 -11.21 -0.71
N LYS A 67 -1.31 -10.94 -2.01
CA LYS A 67 -1.93 -9.70 -2.51
C LYS A 67 -3.42 -9.61 -2.14
N LYS A 68 -4.04 -10.75 -1.84
CA LYS A 68 -5.47 -10.91 -1.58
C LYS A 68 -5.70 -12.03 -0.57
N VAL A 69 -6.61 -11.80 0.38
CA VAL A 69 -7.12 -12.84 1.28
C VAL A 69 -8.53 -13.21 0.84
N PHE A 70 -8.79 -14.51 0.67
CA PHE A 70 -10.12 -15.01 0.30
C PHE A 70 -10.79 -15.63 1.53
N VAL A 71 -11.98 -15.15 1.86
CA VAL A 71 -12.83 -15.70 2.90
C VAL A 71 -14.06 -16.30 2.24
N LYS A 72 -14.26 -17.61 2.40
CA LYS A 72 -15.42 -18.34 1.88
C LYS A 72 -16.32 -18.72 3.04
N ILE A 73 -17.57 -18.25 3.02
CA ILE A 73 -18.55 -18.53 4.06
C ILE A 73 -19.71 -19.28 3.41
N THR A 74 -20.02 -20.48 3.89
CA THR A 74 -21.21 -21.25 3.50
C THR A 74 -22.24 -21.12 4.61
N SER A 75 -23.42 -20.56 4.30
CA SER A 75 -24.47 -20.28 5.28
C SER A 75 -25.82 -20.10 4.62
N GLU A 76 -26.90 -20.52 5.28
CA GLU A 76 -28.29 -20.20 4.87
C GLU A 76 -28.52 -18.68 4.78
N TYR A 77 -27.74 -17.88 5.51
CA TYR A 77 -27.78 -16.41 5.49
C TYR A 77 -26.70 -15.78 4.61
N TYR A 78 -26.20 -16.49 3.58
CA TYR A 78 -25.09 -16.00 2.74
C TYR A 78 -25.35 -14.63 2.09
N LEU A 79 -26.61 -14.25 1.86
CA LEU A 79 -26.98 -12.93 1.35
C LEU A 79 -26.71 -11.81 2.37
N ALA A 80 -27.10 -12.01 3.63
CA ALA A 80 -26.81 -11.06 4.70
C ALA A 80 -25.30 -10.89 4.91
N TRP A 81 -24.54 -11.99 4.80
CA TRP A 81 -23.08 -11.95 4.80
C TRP A 81 -22.51 -11.17 3.63
N ALA A 82 -23.07 -11.36 2.42
CA ALA A 82 -22.66 -10.61 1.24
C ALA A 82 -22.93 -9.11 1.41
N ASP A 83 -24.09 -8.73 1.95
CA ASP A 83 -24.44 -7.33 2.18
C ASP A 83 -23.54 -6.67 3.22
N TYR A 84 -23.29 -7.35 4.34
CA TYR A 84 -22.31 -6.89 5.33
C TYR A 84 -20.93 -6.70 4.69
N ALA A 85 -20.43 -7.69 3.94
CA ALA A 85 -19.11 -7.64 3.34
C ALA A 85 -18.97 -6.57 2.25
N ARG A 86 -20.05 -6.25 1.54
CA ARG A 86 -20.08 -5.15 0.55
C ARG A 86 -19.95 -3.76 1.19
N GLY A 87 -20.35 -3.62 2.45
CA GLY A 87 -20.15 -2.39 3.22
C GLY A 87 -18.70 -2.19 3.69
N LEU A 88 -17.84 -3.21 3.58
CA LEU A 88 -16.45 -3.15 4.00
C LEU A 88 -15.57 -2.53 2.92
N GLY A 89 -14.56 -1.76 3.34
CA GLY A 89 -13.56 -1.20 2.43
C GLY A 89 -12.70 -2.29 1.77
N TYR A 90 -12.32 -2.08 0.51
CA TYR A 90 -11.36 -2.91 -0.22
C TYR A 90 -11.75 -4.39 -0.37
N THR A 91 -13.05 -4.66 -0.37
CA THR A 91 -13.59 -6.00 -0.58
C THR A 91 -14.19 -6.16 -1.97
N LYS A 92 -14.10 -7.36 -2.53
CA LYS A 92 -14.89 -7.80 -3.67
C LYS A 92 -15.71 -9.01 -3.24
N VAL A 93 -17.02 -8.92 -3.41
CA VAL A 93 -17.96 -9.92 -2.90
C VAL A 93 -18.69 -10.57 -4.07
N SER A 94 -18.66 -11.90 -4.11
CA SER A 94 -19.50 -12.69 -5.01
C SER A 94 -20.29 -13.73 -4.22
N THR A 95 -21.43 -14.15 -4.78
CA THR A 95 -22.30 -15.15 -4.16
C THR A 95 -22.49 -16.33 -5.10
N ASP A 96 -22.58 -17.51 -4.52
CA ASP A 96 -22.96 -18.76 -5.19
C ASP A 96 -24.26 -19.26 -4.54
N PRO A 97 -25.43 -18.94 -5.13
CA PRO A 97 -26.73 -19.33 -4.59
C PRO A 97 -26.92 -20.86 -4.53
N ALA A 98 -26.36 -21.62 -5.48
CA ALA A 98 -26.55 -23.07 -5.52
C ALA A 98 -25.93 -23.76 -4.31
N ASN A 99 -24.83 -23.20 -3.79
CA ASN A 99 -24.11 -23.71 -2.62
C ASN A 99 -24.29 -22.85 -1.37
N HIS A 100 -25.25 -21.91 -1.36
CA HIS A 100 -25.47 -20.94 -0.27
C HIS A 100 -24.16 -20.34 0.28
N THR A 101 -23.31 -19.86 -0.63
CA THR A 101 -21.94 -19.46 -0.30
C THR A 101 -21.69 -18.02 -0.70
N VAL A 102 -20.94 -17.29 0.12
CA VAL A 102 -20.35 -15.99 -0.21
C VAL A 102 -18.84 -16.13 -0.27
N ASN A 103 -18.24 -15.51 -1.30
CA ASN A 103 -16.80 -15.38 -1.44
C ASN A 103 -16.45 -13.90 -1.27
N ILE A 104 -15.62 -13.61 -0.27
CA ILE A 104 -15.14 -12.27 0.06
C ILE A 104 -13.66 -12.23 -0.26
N GLU A 105 -13.27 -11.38 -1.20
CA GLU A 105 -11.88 -11.10 -1.54
C GLU A 105 -11.48 -9.79 -0.85
N LEU A 106 -10.56 -9.86 0.11
CA LEU A 106 -10.00 -8.73 0.83
C LEU A 106 -8.67 -8.34 0.18
N SER A 107 -8.49 -7.07 -0.17
CA SER A 107 -7.21 -6.59 -0.71
C SER A 107 -6.21 -6.36 0.42
N VAL A 108 -4.97 -6.82 0.21
CA VAL A 108 -3.84 -6.52 1.09
C VAL A 108 -3.06 -5.36 0.49
N VAL A 109 -2.65 -4.41 1.32
CA VAL A 109 -1.83 -3.26 0.89
C VAL A 109 -0.34 -3.51 1.13
N PRO A 110 0.54 -2.86 0.36
CA PRO A 110 1.99 -2.91 0.58
C PRO A 110 2.48 -2.33 1.92
N SER A 111 1.60 -1.98 2.87
CA SER A 111 1.98 -1.60 4.24
C SER A 111 2.49 -2.85 4.96
N ILE A 112 3.72 -3.22 4.63
CA ILE A 112 4.49 -4.25 5.32
C ILE A 112 5.25 -3.59 6.45
N LEU A 113 5.41 -4.33 7.54
CA LEU A 113 6.15 -3.97 8.75
C LEU A 113 7.67 -3.82 8.47
N GLY A 114 8.07 -2.96 7.53
CA GLY A 114 9.48 -2.63 7.25
C GLY A 114 10.26 -3.61 6.36
N GLU A 115 9.61 -4.51 5.62
CA GLU A 115 10.32 -5.49 4.77
C GLU A 115 10.62 -4.97 3.34
N TYR A 116 11.73 -5.40 2.74
CA TYR A 116 12.00 -5.14 1.32
C TYR A 116 11.31 -6.19 0.44
N THR A 117 10.72 -5.74 -0.68
CA THR A 117 10.07 -6.59 -1.67
C THR A 117 10.74 -6.42 -3.03
N TYR A 118 10.63 -7.40 -3.93
CA TYR A 118 11.12 -7.22 -5.30
C TYR A 118 10.38 -6.08 -6.00
N LEU A 119 11.12 -5.29 -6.76
CA LEU A 119 10.54 -4.19 -7.54
C LEU A 119 9.58 -4.77 -8.58
N SER A 120 8.33 -4.32 -8.56
CA SER A 120 7.32 -4.72 -9.53
C SER A 120 7.14 -3.64 -10.59
N SER A 121 6.63 -4.04 -11.76
CA SER A 121 6.24 -3.08 -12.81
C SER A 121 5.07 -2.19 -12.40
N THR A 122 4.35 -2.56 -11.33
CA THR A 122 3.25 -1.77 -10.77
C THR A 122 3.32 -1.75 -9.24
N ILE A 123 3.26 -0.55 -8.66
CA ILE A 123 3.33 -0.32 -7.21
C ILE A 123 2.02 0.34 -6.76
N PRO A 124 1.06 -0.42 -6.18
CA PRO A 124 -0.24 0.13 -5.81
C PRO A 124 -0.21 0.80 -4.44
N PHE A 125 -0.85 1.95 -4.33
CA PHE A 125 -1.12 2.64 -3.07
C PHE A 125 -2.62 2.69 -2.86
N ARG A 126 -3.08 2.25 -1.68
CA ARG A 126 -4.49 2.23 -1.36
C ARG A 126 -4.75 2.71 0.04
N GLY A 127 -5.79 3.52 0.20
CA GLY A 127 -6.24 3.93 1.52
C GLY A 127 -5.29 4.88 2.23
N LEU A 128 -4.39 5.55 1.52
CA LEU A 128 -3.56 6.61 2.12
C LEU A 128 -4.48 7.66 2.77
N ASN A 129 -4.13 8.09 3.98
CA ASN A 129 -4.92 9.04 4.73
C ASN A 129 -4.94 10.41 4.03
N LYS A 130 -6.08 10.78 3.44
CA LYS A 130 -6.25 12.06 2.71
C LYS A 130 -6.06 13.29 3.59
N SER A 131 -6.23 13.15 4.90
CA SER A 131 -6.05 14.23 5.88
C SER A 131 -4.60 14.35 6.38
N ASP A 132 -3.76 13.36 6.12
CA ASP A 132 -2.35 13.36 6.51
C ASP A 132 -1.50 13.99 5.40
N THR A 133 -0.86 15.11 5.70
CA THR A 133 -0.01 15.82 4.74
C THR A 133 1.32 15.09 4.49
N THR A 134 1.71 14.15 5.34
CA THR A 134 2.93 13.33 5.24
C THR A 134 2.55 11.85 5.18
N PRO A 135 1.89 11.40 4.10
CA PRO A 135 1.17 10.13 4.11
C PRO A 135 2.07 8.89 3.98
N LEU A 136 3.39 9.06 3.83
CA LEU A 136 4.36 7.96 3.74
C LEU A 136 5.30 7.93 4.96
N ASP A 137 5.62 6.72 5.42
CA ASP A 137 6.62 6.45 6.46
C ASP A 137 7.96 6.03 5.84
N ASP A 138 7.94 5.18 4.81
CA ASP A 138 9.11 4.75 4.04
C ASP A 138 8.82 4.70 2.55
N PHE A 139 9.75 5.15 1.70
CA PHE A 139 9.66 4.95 0.26
C PHE A 139 11.04 4.87 -0.41
N ASN A 140 11.61 3.66 -0.41
CA ASN A 140 13.01 3.42 -0.75
C ASN A 140 13.15 2.38 -1.86
N PHE A 141 14.18 2.53 -2.70
CA PHE A 141 14.53 1.61 -3.76
C PHE A 141 16.00 1.22 -3.70
N LYS A 142 16.26 -0.07 -3.87
CA LYS A 142 17.57 -0.63 -4.21
C LYS A 142 17.50 -1.11 -5.66
N ILE A 143 18.10 -0.34 -6.55
CA ILE A 143 17.93 -0.49 -8.00
C ILE A 143 19.17 -1.16 -8.57
N LYS A 144 19.00 -2.22 -9.36
CA LYS A 144 20.08 -2.88 -10.11
C LYS A 144 20.06 -2.47 -11.59
N PRO A 145 20.97 -1.59 -12.04
CA PRO A 145 21.02 -1.19 -13.44
C PRO A 145 21.55 -2.33 -14.32
N THR A 146 20.97 -2.48 -15.51
CA THR A 146 21.36 -3.52 -16.48
C THR A 146 22.42 -3.02 -17.47
N VAL A 147 22.40 -1.72 -17.75
CA VAL A 147 23.19 -1.03 -18.78
C VAL A 147 23.81 0.25 -18.22
N ASN A 148 24.87 0.75 -18.87
CA ASN A 148 25.56 1.98 -18.46
C ASN A 148 24.63 3.18 -18.54
N ALA A 149 24.11 3.48 -19.74
CA ALA A 149 23.10 4.51 -19.92
C ALA A 149 21.80 4.04 -19.27
N PHE A 150 21.38 4.74 -18.23
CA PHE A 150 20.21 4.44 -17.43
C PHE A 150 19.17 5.53 -17.66
N ASP A 151 17.93 5.10 -17.89
CA ASP A 151 16.79 5.96 -18.14
C ASP A 151 15.54 5.21 -17.71
N TRP A 152 15.10 5.50 -16.49
CA TRP A 152 14.03 4.81 -15.80
C TRP A 152 13.20 5.79 -14.98
N ASP A 153 11.89 5.56 -14.95
CA ASP A 153 10.99 6.33 -14.12
C ASP A 153 9.91 5.47 -13.49
N ILE A 154 9.37 5.98 -12.39
CA ILE A 154 8.09 5.58 -11.86
C ILE A 154 7.11 6.74 -12.08
N ARG A 155 5.94 6.42 -12.61
CA ARG A 155 4.93 7.40 -12.96
C ARG A 155 3.54 6.98 -12.55
N VAL A 156 2.72 7.95 -12.15
CA VAL A 156 1.33 7.73 -11.75
C VAL A 156 0.44 8.79 -12.39
N GLN A 157 -0.78 8.39 -12.72
CA GLN A 157 -1.88 9.31 -13.02
C GLN A 157 -3.11 8.93 -12.19
N SER A 158 -3.67 9.89 -11.45
CA SER A 158 -4.91 9.75 -10.70
C SER A 158 -5.84 10.90 -11.05
N GLY A 159 -6.92 10.60 -11.78
CA GLY A 159 -7.74 11.63 -12.43
C GLY A 159 -6.91 12.49 -13.38
N TYR A 160 -6.89 13.81 -13.11
CA TYR A 160 -6.12 14.79 -13.88
C TYR A 160 -4.69 15.03 -13.36
N LYS A 161 -4.33 14.41 -12.24
CA LYS A 161 -3.05 14.62 -11.59
C LYS A 161 -2.04 13.58 -12.04
N LYS A 162 -0.82 14.02 -12.34
CA LYS A 162 0.30 13.19 -12.75
C LYS A 162 1.49 13.47 -11.85
N LEU A 163 2.26 12.44 -11.57
CA LEU A 163 3.52 12.54 -10.85
C LEU A 163 4.53 11.57 -11.48
N ILE A 164 5.74 12.04 -11.75
CA ILE A 164 6.84 11.27 -12.32
C ILE A 164 8.09 11.49 -11.47
N PHE A 165 8.72 10.40 -11.04
CA PHE A 165 10.10 10.40 -10.55
C PHE A 165 10.96 9.78 -11.64
N HIS A 166 11.92 10.53 -12.15
CA HIS A 166 12.71 10.15 -13.32
C HIS A 166 14.19 10.13 -12.96
N VAL A 167 14.81 8.98 -13.20
CA VAL A 167 16.18 8.65 -12.84
C VAL A 167 16.97 8.39 -14.11
N THR A 168 18.02 9.19 -14.35
CA THR A 168 18.84 9.10 -15.57
C THR A 168 20.33 9.17 -15.25
N GLY A 169 21.18 8.67 -16.15
CA GLY A 169 22.63 8.85 -16.02
C GLY A 169 23.41 7.57 -16.30
N ASN A 170 24.57 7.42 -15.65
CA ASN A 170 25.49 6.31 -15.93
C ASN A 170 25.45 5.25 -14.82
N ALA A 171 24.39 4.47 -14.69
CA ALA A 171 24.12 3.76 -13.43
C ALA A 171 24.84 2.40 -13.23
N LYS A 172 25.52 1.83 -14.23
CA LYS A 172 26.06 0.45 -14.09
C LYS A 172 27.32 0.30 -13.24
N ASN A 173 28.24 1.28 -13.30
CA ASN A 173 29.56 1.14 -12.67
C ASN A 173 29.62 1.91 -11.35
N PRO A 174 30.19 1.32 -10.28
CA PRO A 174 30.39 2.00 -9.00
C PRO A 174 31.11 3.34 -9.15
N GLY A 175 30.69 4.33 -8.37
CA GLY A 175 31.22 5.70 -8.38
C GLY A 175 30.62 6.59 -9.47
N ASN A 176 29.91 6.05 -10.46
CA ASN A 176 29.20 6.86 -11.41
C ASN A 176 28.01 7.61 -10.75
N GLN A 177 27.61 8.69 -11.41
CA GLN A 177 26.53 9.57 -11.00
C GLN A 177 25.24 9.30 -11.77
N VAL A 178 24.13 9.46 -11.06
CA VAL A 178 22.76 9.32 -11.54
C VAL A 178 21.95 10.51 -11.03
N ASP A 179 21.10 11.02 -11.90
CA ASP A 179 20.28 12.22 -11.71
C ASP A 179 18.87 11.82 -11.30
N LEU A 180 18.25 12.68 -10.50
CA LEU A 180 16.84 12.58 -10.15
C LEU A 180 16.14 13.88 -10.57
N THR A 181 15.08 13.73 -11.36
CA THR A 181 14.13 14.81 -11.64
C THR A 181 12.72 14.38 -11.24
N ILE A 182 11.92 15.33 -10.77
CA ILE A 182 10.55 15.06 -10.30
C ILE A 182 9.62 16.05 -10.98
N GLY A 183 8.50 15.54 -11.49
CA GLY A 183 7.51 16.35 -12.17
C GLY A 183 6.12 16.06 -11.65
N TYR A 184 5.36 17.11 -11.33
CA TYR A 184 3.95 17.04 -11.00
C TYR A 184 3.15 17.89 -11.97
N GLN A 185 1.97 17.43 -12.38
CA GLN A 185 1.06 18.18 -13.24
C GLN A 185 -0.38 17.94 -12.80
N ASP A 186 -1.19 19.00 -12.81
CA ASP A 186 -2.64 18.91 -12.59
C ASP A 186 -3.39 19.48 -13.80
N ASP A 187 -3.87 18.60 -14.68
CA ASP A 187 -4.61 18.97 -15.89
C ASP A 187 -6.07 19.37 -15.59
N GLY A 188 -6.51 19.33 -14.33
CA GLY A 188 -7.88 19.65 -13.93
C GLY A 188 -8.20 21.14 -13.96
N MET A 189 -7.16 21.99 -14.05
CA MET A 189 -7.30 23.43 -14.21
C MET A 189 -7.44 23.75 -15.70
N MET A 190 -8.64 24.17 -16.12
CA MET A 190 -9.06 24.35 -17.52
C MET A 190 -8.15 25.23 -18.41
N TYR A 191 -7.19 25.95 -17.83
CA TYR A 191 -6.23 26.78 -18.56
C TYR A 191 -4.81 26.60 -18.00
N GLY A 192 -3.86 26.26 -18.88
CA GLY A 192 -2.42 26.34 -18.59
C GLY A 192 -1.68 25.04 -18.28
N ARG A 193 -2.36 23.90 -18.06
CA ARG A 193 -1.76 22.60 -17.67
C ARG A 193 -0.59 22.78 -16.69
N PRO A 194 -0.83 23.43 -15.54
CA PRO A 194 0.24 23.84 -14.64
C PRO A 194 1.04 22.62 -14.21
N ALA A 195 2.35 22.73 -14.37
CA ALA A 195 3.30 21.67 -14.10
C ALA A 195 4.48 22.24 -13.32
N GLU A 196 4.91 21.46 -12.34
CA GLU A 196 6.01 21.78 -11.44
C GLU A 196 7.07 20.73 -11.62
N THR A 197 8.29 21.17 -11.89
CA THR A 197 9.42 20.28 -12.10
C THR A 197 10.58 20.68 -11.19
N TRP A 198 11.32 19.64 -10.80
CA TRP A 198 12.39 19.71 -9.81
C TRP A 198 13.59 18.95 -10.35
N GLU A 199 14.77 19.52 -10.20
CA GLU A 199 16.04 18.91 -10.58
C GLU A 199 16.93 18.75 -9.35
N GLY A 200 17.48 17.55 -9.17
CA GLY A 200 18.46 17.28 -8.13
C GLY A 200 19.76 18.02 -8.38
N ASN A 201 20.15 18.89 -7.45
CA ASN A 201 21.50 19.45 -7.43
C ASN A 201 22.53 18.38 -7.04
N ASP A 202 22.12 17.48 -6.14
CA ASP A 202 22.92 16.36 -5.68
C ASP A 202 22.75 15.15 -6.60
N LYS A 203 23.87 14.55 -6.99
CA LYS A 203 23.92 13.36 -7.83
C LYS A 203 23.91 12.12 -6.94
N LEU A 204 23.04 11.16 -7.24
CA LEU A 204 23.05 9.84 -6.62
C LEU A 204 24.27 9.07 -7.10
N ILE A 205 24.94 8.35 -6.20
CA ILE A 205 26.15 7.59 -6.53
C ILE A 205 25.83 6.10 -6.61
N VAL A 206 26.28 5.46 -7.68
CA VAL A 206 26.28 4.01 -7.81
C VAL A 206 27.23 3.42 -6.78
N GLN A 207 26.70 2.56 -5.92
CA GLN A 207 27.41 2.01 -4.77
C GLN A 207 28.42 0.94 -5.17
N PRO A 208 29.37 0.57 -4.28
CA PRO A 208 30.36 -0.47 -4.55
C PRO A 208 29.78 -1.83 -4.98
N ASP A 209 28.56 -2.16 -4.55
CA ASP A 209 27.84 -3.38 -4.95
C ASP A 209 27.15 -3.24 -6.33
N GLY A 210 27.31 -2.10 -7.00
CA GLY A 210 26.75 -1.79 -8.31
C GLY A 210 25.24 -1.59 -8.28
N TYR A 211 24.70 -1.09 -7.16
CA TYR A 211 23.31 -0.68 -7.01
C TYR A 211 23.20 0.85 -6.87
N VAL A 212 22.04 1.39 -7.24
CA VAL A 212 21.65 2.75 -6.90
C VAL A 212 20.66 2.68 -5.75
N TYR A 213 20.95 3.38 -4.65
CA TYR A 213 20.03 3.56 -3.54
C TYR A 213 19.29 4.87 -3.71
N LEU A 214 17.96 4.79 -3.77
CA LEU A 214 17.09 5.94 -3.91
C LEU A 214 16.08 5.92 -2.76
N ASP A 215 16.30 6.80 -1.79
CA ASP A 215 15.36 7.08 -0.71
C ASP A 215 14.56 8.33 -1.08
N LEU A 216 13.29 8.15 -1.44
CA LEU A 216 12.41 9.26 -1.85
C LEU A 216 11.89 10.08 -0.66
N LEU A 217 12.20 9.67 0.56
CA LEU A 217 11.93 10.41 1.79
C LEU A 217 13.22 11.00 2.41
N ASN A 218 14.30 11.08 1.63
CA ASN A 218 15.57 11.62 2.12
C ASN A 218 15.46 13.12 2.42
N THR A 219 15.83 13.54 3.63
CA THR A 219 15.79 14.95 4.04
C THR A 219 17.04 15.74 3.69
N SER A 220 18.13 15.05 3.32
CA SER A 220 19.45 15.65 3.04
C SER A 220 19.65 15.97 1.56
N ILE A 221 18.92 15.30 0.67
CA ILE A 221 18.93 15.60 -0.78
C ILE A 221 18.01 16.78 -1.04
N ASN A 222 18.55 17.87 -1.56
CA ASN A 222 17.76 19.03 -1.97
C ASN A 222 17.63 19.09 -3.49
N LEU A 223 16.40 19.30 -3.95
CA LEU A 223 16.10 19.58 -5.35
C LEU A 223 15.78 21.04 -5.52
N LYS A 224 16.22 21.60 -6.64
CA LYS A 224 15.91 22.95 -7.06
C LYS A 224 14.65 22.93 -7.91
N TYR A 225 13.73 23.85 -7.62
CA TYR A 225 12.62 24.12 -8.51
C TYR A 225 13.13 24.73 -9.82
N ASP A 226 12.91 24.04 -10.95
CA ASP A 226 13.47 24.45 -12.24
C ASP A 226 12.61 23.93 -13.40
N SER A 227 12.69 24.58 -14.56
CA SER A 227 11.90 24.22 -15.73
C SER A 227 12.58 23.15 -16.57
N VAL A 228 12.54 21.91 -16.08
CA VAL A 228 13.09 20.74 -16.76
C VAL A 228 12.02 19.83 -17.35
N THR A 229 12.38 19.05 -18.38
CA THR A 229 11.53 17.97 -18.89
C THR A 229 11.71 16.73 -18.03
N VAL A 230 10.63 16.20 -17.46
CA VAL A 230 10.65 15.02 -16.60
C VAL A 230 10.01 13.83 -17.31
N GLY A 231 10.75 12.71 -17.41
CA GLY A 231 10.32 11.43 -17.96
C GLY A 231 11.14 10.95 -19.17
N SER A 232 11.28 9.64 -19.29
CA SER A 232 12.13 8.94 -20.27
C SER A 232 11.69 9.09 -21.74
N THR A 233 10.48 8.65 -22.10
CA THR A 233 9.97 8.63 -23.48
C THR A 233 8.52 9.09 -23.60
N THR A 234 8.06 9.31 -24.84
CA THR A 234 6.65 9.56 -25.18
C THR A 234 5.81 8.29 -25.28
N SER A 235 6.43 7.10 -25.33
CA SER A 235 5.73 5.81 -25.35
C SER A 235 5.19 5.41 -23.98
N CYS A 236 5.71 6.01 -22.91
CA CYS A 236 5.28 5.79 -21.54
C CYS A 236 4.08 6.68 -21.17
N TYR A 237 3.13 6.15 -20.39
CA TYR A 237 1.94 6.86 -19.94
C TYR A 237 1.89 6.97 -18.39
N PRO A 238 1.52 8.13 -17.80
CA PRO A 238 1.29 9.43 -18.45
C PRO A 238 2.54 9.91 -19.19
N THR A 239 2.43 10.71 -20.25
CA THR A 239 3.59 11.22 -21.00
C THR A 239 4.49 12.12 -20.15
N LYS A 240 5.63 12.55 -20.71
CA LYS A 240 6.55 13.49 -20.06
C LYS A 240 5.83 14.73 -19.51
N ILE A 241 6.31 15.23 -18.38
CA ILE A 241 5.88 16.49 -17.77
C ILE A 241 6.88 17.57 -18.16
N ILE A 242 6.37 18.69 -18.65
CA ILE A 242 7.14 19.87 -19.02
C ILE A 242 6.44 21.04 -18.36
N SER A 243 7.14 21.79 -17.50
CA SER A 243 6.63 23.03 -16.96
C SER A 243 6.56 24.10 -18.06
N GLY A 244 5.39 24.70 -18.26
CA GLY A 244 5.26 25.97 -18.99
C GLY A 244 5.65 27.14 -18.08
N ASP A 245 5.87 28.32 -18.67
CA ASP A 245 6.38 29.54 -18.01
C ASP A 245 5.90 29.70 -16.55
N PHE A 246 6.89 29.76 -15.65
CA PHE A 246 6.99 29.85 -14.18
C PHE A 246 5.89 30.54 -13.32
N ASN A 247 4.71 30.89 -13.82
CA ASN A 247 3.99 32.04 -13.28
C ASN A 247 3.02 31.79 -12.13
N SER A 248 2.94 30.60 -11.54
CA SER A 248 2.22 30.46 -10.27
C SER A 248 2.53 29.15 -9.56
N THR A 249 3.23 29.21 -8.44
CA THR A 249 3.30 28.11 -7.45
C THR A 249 2.02 28.02 -6.59
N ASN A 250 1.08 28.97 -6.77
CA ASN A 250 -0.15 29.01 -5.95
C ASN A 250 -1.10 27.84 -6.21
N PHE A 251 -0.92 27.05 -7.29
CA PHE A 251 -1.87 26.00 -7.64
C PHE A 251 -1.70 24.72 -6.83
N SER A 252 -0.48 24.43 -6.34
CA SER A 252 -0.22 23.29 -5.47
C SER A 252 0.31 23.71 -4.09
N TRP A 253 1.02 24.85 -3.94
CA TRP A 253 1.72 25.24 -2.70
C TRP A 253 0.90 26.03 -1.68
N ALA A 254 -0.41 26.18 -1.89
CA ALA A 254 -1.31 26.63 -0.82
C ALA A 254 -1.30 25.67 0.40
N ASP A 255 -0.68 24.49 0.24
CA ASP A 255 -0.56 23.44 1.25
C ASP A 255 0.90 23.28 1.74
N ARG A 256 1.05 23.25 3.08
CA ARG A 256 2.18 23.79 3.87
C ARG A 256 3.57 23.15 3.74
N ILE A 257 3.76 22.04 3.02
CA ILE A 257 5.04 21.29 3.04
C ILE A 257 6.09 21.87 2.09
N VAL A 258 5.68 22.29 0.89
CA VAL A 258 6.55 22.89 -0.13
C VAL A 258 6.30 24.39 -0.13
N ASN A 259 7.36 25.21 -0.07
CA ASN A 259 7.23 26.68 -0.02
C ASN A 259 8.23 27.42 -0.91
N THR A 260 7.84 28.63 -1.34
CA THR A 260 8.66 29.58 -2.15
C THR A 260 9.61 30.43 -1.32
N SER A 261 9.47 30.42 0.00
CA SER A 261 10.31 31.22 0.90
C SER A 261 11.65 30.55 1.23
N SER A 262 11.88 29.32 0.76
CA SER A 262 13.15 28.63 0.90
C SER A 262 14.27 29.34 0.10
N PRO A 263 15.48 29.50 0.66
CA PRO A 263 16.62 30.02 -0.08
C PRO A 263 16.81 29.26 -1.40
N TYR A 264 16.99 29.99 -2.50
CA TYR A 264 17.30 29.43 -3.83
C TYR A 264 16.22 28.53 -4.45
N ASN A 265 14.96 28.62 -4.00
CA ASN A 265 13.84 27.78 -4.47
C ASN A 265 14.13 26.27 -4.33
N GLN A 266 14.81 25.88 -3.25
CA GLN A 266 15.15 24.49 -2.97
C GLN A 266 14.21 23.86 -1.96
N GLN A 267 13.95 22.57 -2.10
CA GLN A 267 13.20 21.76 -1.15
C GLN A 267 13.84 20.38 -1.00
N SER A 268 13.70 19.78 0.18
CA SER A 268 14.16 18.42 0.39
C SER A 268 13.33 17.44 -0.44
N LEU A 269 13.96 16.36 -0.87
CA LEU A 269 13.28 15.25 -1.54
C LEU A 269 12.10 14.74 -0.71
N TYR A 270 12.26 14.64 0.61
CA TYR A 270 11.19 14.36 1.56
C TYR A 270 9.96 15.28 1.38
N ASN A 271 10.15 16.60 1.41
CA ASN A 271 9.05 17.56 1.30
C ASN A 271 8.32 17.45 -0.04
N ILE A 272 9.08 17.34 -1.13
CA ILE A 272 8.55 17.20 -2.49
C ILE A 272 7.72 15.93 -2.62
N THR A 273 8.28 14.80 -2.20
CA THR A 273 7.61 13.49 -2.27
C THR A 273 6.33 13.48 -1.45
N GLN A 274 6.39 13.89 -0.17
CA GLN A 274 5.21 13.90 0.71
C GLN A 274 4.10 14.80 0.18
N HIS A 275 4.46 16.00 -0.27
CA HIS A 275 3.51 16.97 -0.81
C HIS A 275 2.76 16.41 -2.03
N TYR A 276 3.47 15.88 -3.03
CA TYR A 276 2.82 15.38 -4.23
C TYR A 276 2.11 14.03 -4.02
N PHE A 277 2.60 13.18 -3.12
CA PHE A 277 1.85 11.99 -2.69
C PHE A 277 0.52 12.37 -2.06
N TRP A 278 0.50 13.36 -1.16
CA TRP A 278 -0.72 13.86 -0.55
C TRP A 278 -1.68 14.42 -1.61
N LYS A 279 -1.19 15.20 -2.58
CA LYS A 279 -2.01 15.73 -3.70
C LYS A 279 -2.62 14.64 -4.56
N ILE A 280 -1.85 13.62 -4.93
CA ILE A 280 -2.29 12.46 -5.72
C ILE A 280 -3.34 11.66 -4.93
N THR A 281 -3.12 11.47 -3.63
CA THR A 281 -4.01 10.75 -2.69
C THR A 281 -5.41 11.37 -2.60
N GLN A 282 -5.54 12.68 -2.82
CA GLN A 282 -6.86 13.32 -2.88
C GLN A 282 -7.76 12.70 -3.98
N GLY A 283 -7.16 12.22 -5.08
CA GLY A 283 -7.84 11.51 -6.16
C GLY A 283 -8.34 10.11 -5.82
N GLY A 284 -7.96 9.55 -4.67
CA GLY A 284 -8.26 8.17 -4.27
C GLY A 284 -7.06 7.25 -4.43
N ASP A 285 -7.30 5.95 -4.57
CA ASP A 285 -6.25 4.96 -4.78
C ASP A 285 -5.54 5.17 -6.12
N PHE A 286 -4.27 4.79 -6.18
CA PHE A 286 -3.47 4.93 -7.39
C PHE A 286 -2.41 3.84 -7.48
N SER A 287 -1.71 3.77 -8.61
CA SER A 287 -0.60 2.86 -8.77
C SER A 287 0.48 3.51 -9.63
N PHE A 288 1.72 3.42 -9.19
CA PHE A 288 2.85 3.77 -10.03
C PHE A 288 3.11 2.65 -11.02
N GLY A 289 3.31 3.01 -12.28
CA GLY A 289 3.91 2.14 -13.29
C GLY A 289 5.39 2.46 -13.45
N THR A 290 6.22 1.43 -13.61
CA THR A 290 7.62 1.61 -14.01
C THR A 290 7.70 1.78 -15.53
N CYS A 291 8.51 2.72 -16.02
CA CYS A 291 8.78 2.84 -17.45
C CYS A 291 10.23 3.29 -17.73
N GLY A 292 10.63 3.24 -19.00
CA GLY A 292 11.94 3.70 -19.46
C GLY A 292 12.64 2.71 -20.38
N PRO A 293 13.39 3.20 -21.39
CA PRO A 293 14.04 2.37 -22.40
C PRO A 293 15.21 1.56 -21.83
N GLN A 294 15.74 1.98 -20.67
CA GLN A 294 16.92 1.42 -20.04
C GLN A 294 16.59 1.13 -18.56
N SER A 295 15.66 0.21 -18.37
CA SER A 295 15.07 -0.14 -17.09
C SER A 295 15.99 -1.02 -16.21
N PRO A 296 15.77 -1.00 -14.88
CA PRO A 296 16.50 -1.88 -13.96
C PRO A 296 16.10 -3.34 -14.12
N ASP A 297 16.96 -4.23 -13.61
CA ASP A 297 16.60 -5.64 -13.42
C ASP A 297 15.62 -5.73 -12.25
N LEU A 298 14.33 -5.92 -12.55
CA LEU A 298 13.26 -6.03 -11.56
C LEU A 298 13.46 -7.21 -10.60
N GLY A 299 14.08 -8.30 -11.04
CA GLY A 299 14.32 -9.49 -10.21
C GLY A 299 15.47 -9.32 -9.21
N SER A 300 16.39 -8.40 -9.49
CA SER A 300 17.50 -8.05 -8.60
C SER A 300 17.26 -6.76 -7.82
N SER A 301 16.27 -5.96 -8.22
CA SER A 301 15.93 -4.69 -7.56
C SER A 301 14.89 -4.91 -6.48
N THR A 302 14.97 -4.15 -5.40
CA THR A 302 14.00 -4.18 -4.31
C THR A 302 13.45 -2.80 -3.97
N MET A 303 12.29 -2.77 -3.32
CA MET A 303 11.65 -1.58 -2.79
C MET A 303 11.15 -1.82 -1.37
N LEU A 304 11.16 -0.76 -0.57
CA LEU A 304 10.51 -0.69 0.73
C LEU A 304 9.49 0.44 0.67
N VAL A 305 8.23 0.12 0.96
CA VAL A 305 7.13 1.07 1.01
C VAL A 305 6.41 0.85 2.33
N ASN A 306 6.22 1.91 3.09
CA ASN A 306 5.51 1.86 4.36
C ASN A 306 4.64 3.11 4.52
N TYR A 307 3.41 2.90 4.98
CA TYR A 307 2.43 3.96 5.23
C TYR A 307 1.25 3.42 6.01
N THR A 308 0.56 4.30 6.74
CA THR A 308 -0.69 3.94 7.41
C THR A 308 -1.87 3.92 6.43
N ALA A 309 -2.33 2.73 6.06
CA ALA A 309 -3.50 2.54 5.20
C ALA A 309 -4.83 2.54 6.01
N LEU A 310 -5.82 3.29 5.52
CA LEU A 310 -7.21 3.24 5.94
C LEU A 310 -7.98 2.27 5.05
N GLY A 311 -8.64 1.26 5.61
CA GLY A 311 -9.54 0.40 4.84
C GLY A 311 -8.96 -0.94 4.39
N ALA A 312 -7.62 -1.09 4.36
CA ALA A 312 -6.97 -2.28 3.82
C ALA A 312 -6.38 -3.22 4.88
N LEU A 313 -6.49 -4.52 4.61
CA LEU A 313 -6.06 -5.58 5.52
C LEU A 313 -4.53 -5.59 5.64
N THR A 314 -4.03 -5.41 6.87
CA THR A 314 -2.61 -5.56 7.23
C THR A 314 -2.39 -6.65 8.27
N PHE A 315 -3.45 -7.10 8.96
CA PHE A 315 -3.31 -8.04 10.08
C PHE A 315 -4.41 -9.09 10.11
N LEU A 316 -4.04 -10.35 10.35
CA LEU A 316 -4.99 -11.43 10.64
C LEU A 316 -4.86 -11.87 12.09
N HIS A 317 -5.97 -11.83 12.82
CA HIS A 317 -6.09 -12.31 14.19
C HIS A 317 -7.09 -13.47 14.25
N VAL A 318 -6.65 -14.66 14.65
CA VAL A 318 -7.52 -15.84 14.77
C VAL A 318 -7.50 -16.30 16.21
N THR A 319 -8.69 -16.49 16.81
CA THR A 319 -8.83 -17.01 18.17
C THR A 319 -9.70 -18.25 18.15
N GLU A 320 -9.41 -19.22 19.00
CA GLU A 320 -10.27 -20.35 19.29
C GLU A 320 -10.90 -20.15 20.67
N ASN A 321 -12.24 -20.16 20.70
CA ASN A 321 -13.05 -20.04 21.91
C ASN A 321 -13.72 -21.39 22.15
N ARG A 322 -13.31 -22.09 23.20
CA ARG A 322 -13.95 -23.36 23.58
C ARG A 322 -15.08 -23.10 24.58
N ALA A 323 -16.21 -23.74 24.38
CA ALA A 323 -17.33 -23.72 25.31
C ALA A 323 -17.81 -25.15 25.55
N ASP A 324 -17.88 -25.54 26.82
CA ASP A 324 -18.47 -26.82 27.20
C ASP A 324 -19.95 -26.60 27.51
N VAL A 325 -20.79 -27.47 26.96
CA VAL A 325 -22.25 -27.44 27.17
C VAL A 325 -22.65 -28.61 28.04
N GLU A 326 -23.25 -28.29 29.16
CA GLU A 326 -23.80 -29.24 30.13
C GLU A 326 -25.32 -29.05 30.22
N ILE A 327 -26.03 -30.14 30.52
CA ILE A 327 -27.47 -30.13 30.78
C ILE A 327 -27.68 -30.67 32.19
N SER A 328 -28.44 -29.92 33.01
CA SER A 328 -28.87 -30.31 34.36
C SER A 328 -30.38 -30.16 34.51
#